data_AF-A0AAV2Z153-F1
#
_entry.id   AF-A0AAV2Z153-F1
#
_cell.length_a   1.000
_cell.length_b   1.000
_cell.length_c   1.000
_cell.angle_alpha   90.00
_cell.angle_beta   90.00
_cell.angle_gamma   90.00
#
_symmetry.space_group_name_H-M   'P 1'
#
loop_
_entity.id
_entity.type
_entity.pdbx_description
1 polymer ?
#
loop_
_entity_poly.entity_id
_entity_poly.type
_entity_poly.pdbx_seq_one_letter_code
_entity_poly.pdbx_strand_id
1 'polypeptide(L)'
;MDASASAPALLDAFSGAPITARFFQLHHDGIEAPPLRLASPVPKEVNATLARYLVNWSDLGGNLQRMLLWDAGYVLTNSTRIVKVYVRCGLKMDDIVLPFSQYGQLGCPMTTCNTSGTVVHSARTSINNATGNTDLSTMCPDEMLEQVTRCAMNNVDVLSVAAIWSDEGPNTDIPQPYAYQHTPRTFSIQMQRAEATAVRKLCPPHLNLIVPCTKYEEGATAWCRPKASGRVDKLLRQLRESKHPSSAIPVIVWVLVTLLVVVAVVAVILIRQRVKSASALAGESITGAVRSAKGSALEDLCSGAGDMYSRPKEFVLSLYESPILGGRGTFQGGAVSMGSSSFSYTDVINTSDIMMHFQTDALITDKRIPMLDLAYTTLVSQGAVSEIFQGQLGDRVVALKQLVRAKKSDPAEIERFALEIQLTATLAHPNIVAFVGVAWNTFQNIVMADKLKPSLTDTCPLFVRTIAERCLHYNPNERPSAQEIVSVLTDPHEHLAAASMLQLEEPEENKSDSTCS
;
A
#
# COMPACT_ATOMS: atom_id res chain seq x y z
N MET A 1 -22.68 10.91 13.77
CA MET A 1 -22.08 10.67 15.09
C MET A 1 -21.42 9.30 15.00
N ASP A 2 -20.11 9.32 15.26
CA ASP A 2 -19.14 8.21 15.36
C ASP A 2 -18.90 7.33 14.12
N ALA A 3 -18.07 7.86 13.22
CA ALA A 3 -17.20 7.06 12.36
C ALA A 3 -15.80 7.05 12.98
N SER A 4 -15.63 6.34 14.10
CA SER A 4 -14.30 5.90 14.52
C SER A 4 -13.84 4.84 13.50
N ALA A 5 -13.11 5.28 12.47
CA ALA A 5 -12.33 4.37 11.66
C ALA A 5 -11.25 3.77 12.57
N SER A 6 -11.57 2.64 13.19
CA SER A 6 -10.59 1.81 13.89
C SER A 6 -9.43 1.53 12.95
N ALA A 7 -8.21 1.65 13.47
CA ALA A 7 -6.98 1.24 12.80
C ALA A 7 -7.17 -0.14 12.13
N PRO A 8 -6.55 -0.38 10.96
CA PRO A 8 -6.65 -1.69 10.33
C PRO A 8 -6.19 -2.76 11.34
N ALA A 9 -7.00 -3.81 11.47
CA ALA A 9 -6.68 -4.96 12.31
C ALA A 9 -5.23 -5.41 12.02
N LEU A 10 -4.50 -5.72 13.09
CA LEU A 10 -3.17 -6.34 13.03
C LEU A 10 -3.19 -7.44 11.95
N LEU A 11 -2.51 -7.19 10.84
CA LEU A 11 -2.38 -8.16 9.76
C LEU A 11 -1.70 -9.40 10.36
N ASP A 12 -2.39 -10.55 10.35
CA ASP A 12 -1.77 -11.82 10.70
C ASP A 12 -0.55 -12.02 9.80
N ALA A 13 0.61 -12.28 10.41
CA ALA A 13 1.85 -12.48 9.66
C ALA A 13 1.69 -13.59 8.61
N PHE A 14 2.15 -13.34 7.39
CA PHE A 14 2.04 -14.31 6.30
C PHE A 14 3.01 -15.48 6.39
N SER A 15 3.98 -15.45 7.31
CA SER A 15 4.97 -16.52 7.43
C SER A 15 4.29 -17.88 7.67
N GLY A 16 4.60 -18.85 6.80
CA GLY A 16 3.99 -20.18 6.82
C GLY A 16 2.57 -20.28 6.24
N ALA A 17 1.90 -19.16 5.91
CA ALA A 17 0.59 -19.19 5.28
C ALA A 17 0.69 -19.57 3.78
N PRO A 18 -0.27 -20.36 3.23
CA PRO A 18 -0.35 -20.63 1.80
C PRO A 18 -0.38 -19.34 0.97
N ILE A 19 0.28 -19.31 -0.19
CA ILE A 19 0.36 -18.10 -1.02
C ILE A 19 -1.04 -17.66 -1.50
N THR A 20 -1.92 -18.59 -1.88
CA THR A 20 -3.32 -18.25 -2.19
C THR A 20 -4.08 -17.66 -0.99
N ALA A 21 -3.73 -18.03 0.23
CA ALA A 21 -4.35 -17.48 1.44
C ALA A 21 -3.98 -16.02 1.65
N ARG A 22 -2.72 -15.66 1.37
CA ARG A 22 -2.22 -14.28 1.48
C ARG A 22 -2.93 -13.35 0.51
N PHE A 23 -3.06 -13.75 -0.76
CA PHE A 23 -3.80 -12.96 -1.74
C PHE A 23 -5.27 -12.77 -1.33
N PHE A 24 -5.89 -13.81 -0.79
CA PHE A 24 -7.27 -13.72 -0.30
C PHE A 24 -7.39 -12.73 0.86
N GLN A 25 -6.48 -12.79 1.83
CA GLN A 25 -6.44 -11.87 2.97
C GLN A 25 -6.22 -10.42 2.50
N LEU A 26 -5.21 -10.17 1.68
CA LEU A 26 -4.90 -8.84 1.13
C LEU A 26 -6.10 -8.24 0.37
N HIS A 27 -6.78 -9.06 -0.42
CA HIS A 27 -7.98 -8.62 -1.13
C HIS A 27 -9.12 -8.28 -0.17
N HIS A 28 -9.33 -9.08 0.88
CA HIS A 28 -10.34 -8.80 1.91
C HIS A 28 -10.05 -7.50 2.66
N ASP A 29 -8.77 -7.24 2.94
CA ASP A 29 -8.29 -6.04 3.65
C ASP A 29 -8.27 -4.79 2.74
N GLY A 30 -8.64 -4.92 1.45
CA GLY A 30 -8.63 -3.84 0.48
C GLY A 30 -7.22 -3.39 0.06
N ILE A 31 -6.19 -4.18 0.37
CA ILE A 31 -4.81 -3.94 0.00
C ILE A 31 -4.57 -4.57 -1.37
N GLU A 32 -4.73 -3.80 -2.43
CA GLU A 32 -4.70 -4.33 -3.80
C GLU A 32 -3.40 -3.97 -4.52
N ALA A 33 -2.76 -4.95 -5.16
CA ALA A 33 -1.66 -4.67 -6.07
C ALA A 33 -2.18 -4.12 -7.41
N PRO A 34 -1.35 -3.32 -8.09
CA PRO A 34 -1.54 -3.01 -9.50
C PRO A 34 -1.81 -4.24 -10.38
N PRO A 35 -2.80 -4.16 -11.30
CA PRO A 35 -3.01 -5.14 -12.36
C PRO A 35 -1.72 -5.50 -13.11
N LEU A 36 -1.62 -6.76 -13.51
CA LEU A 36 -0.51 -7.32 -14.24
C LEU A 36 -0.55 -6.92 -15.72
N ARG A 37 0.58 -6.42 -16.22
CA ARG A 37 0.83 -6.22 -17.65
C ARG A 37 1.59 -7.41 -18.21
N LEU A 38 0.85 -8.34 -18.79
CA LEU A 38 1.42 -9.56 -19.36
C LEU A 38 1.98 -9.28 -20.75
N ALA A 39 3.24 -9.66 -20.99
CA ALA A 39 3.84 -9.64 -22.33
C ALA A 39 3.28 -10.75 -23.23
N SER A 40 2.54 -11.69 -22.66
CA SER A 40 1.92 -12.84 -23.34
C SER A 40 0.42 -12.86 -23.06
N PRO A 41 -0.42 -13.42 -23.96
CA PRO A 41 -1.85 -13.54 -23.72
C PRO A 41 -2.13 -14.39 -22.48
N VAL A 42 -3.24 -14.07 -21.79
CA VAL A 42 -3.70 -14.84 -20.63
C VAL A 42 -3.84 -16.32 -21.00
N PRO A 43 -3.34 -17.26 -20.18
CA PRO A 43 -3.39 -18.68 -20.51
C PRO A 43 -4.82 -19.18 -20.71
N LYS A 44 -5.01 -20.08 -21.69
CA LYS A 44 -6.33 -20.61 -22.07
C LYS A 44 -7.10 -21.21 -20.88
N GLU A 45 -6.40 -21.90 -19.99
CA GLU A 45 -6.96 -22.53 -18.78
C GLU A 45 -7.52 -21.49 -17.79
N VAL A 46 -6.84 -20.35 -17.66
CA VAL A 46 -7.28 -19.22 -16.83
C VAL A 46 -8.50 -18.56 -17.47
N ASN A 47 -8.45 -18.29 -18.77
CA ASN A 47 -9.61 -17.75 -19.50
C ASN A 47 -10.83 -18.68 -19.43
N ALA A 48 -10.63 -20.00 -19.54
CA ALA A 48 -11.71 -20.97 -19.40
C ALA A 48 -12.31 -20.97 -17.98
N THR A 49 -11.47 -20.78 -16.95
CA THR A 49 -11.93 -20.64 -15.57
C THR A 49 -12.76 -19.38 -15.39
N LEU A 50 -12.28 -18.24 -15.88
CA LEU A 50 -13.00 -16.98 -15.82
C LEU A 50 -14.33 -16.99 -16.57
N ALA A 51 -14.36 -17.62 -17.75
CA ALA A 51 -15.58 -17.78 -18.54
C ALA A 51 -16.70 -18.54 -17.80
N ARG A 52 -16.36 -19.53 -16.96
CA ARG A 52 -17.35 -20.26 -16.12
C ARG A 52 -18.08 -19.34 -15.13
N TYR A 53 -17.42 -18.26 -14.71
CA TYR A 53 -17.95 -17.29 -13.75
C TYR A 53 -18.43 -15.99 -14.41
N LEU A 54 -18.37 -15.86 -15.74
CA LEU A 54 -18.72 -14.63 -16.48
C LEU A 54 -17.94 -13.39 -16.01
N VAL A 55 -16.66 -13.57 -15.66
CA VAL A 55 -15.76 -12.49 -15.25
C VAL A 55 -14.68 -12.33 -16.31
N ASN A 56 -14.29 -11.10 -16.66
CA ASN A 56 -13.18 -10.87 -17.58
C ASN A 56 -11.87 -10.63 -16.81
N TRP A 57 -10.72 -10.89 -17.45
CA TRP A 57 -9.41 -10.63 -16.85
C TRP A 57 -9.22 -9.17 -16.41
N SER A 58 -9.73 -8.23 -17.21
CA SER A 58 -9.69 -6.78 -16.94
C SER A 58 -10.51 -6.36 -15.73
N ASP A 59 -11.45 -7.19 -15.29
CA ASP A 59 -12.33 -6.90 -14.16
C ASP A 59 -11.68 -7.18 -12.80
N LEU A 60 -10.52 -7.83 -12.81
CA LEU A 60 -9.84 -8.33 -11.63
C LEU A 60 -8.80 -7.34 -11.16
N GLY A 61 -8.74 -7.12 -9.85
CA GLY A 61 -7.59 -6.47 -9.21
C GLY A 61 -6.29 -7.27 -9.40
N GLY A 62 -5.14 -6.62 -9.22
CA GLY A 62 -3.83 -7.24 -9.47
C GLY A 62 -3.49 -8.40 -8.56
N ASN A 63 -3.94 -8.42 -7.31
CA ASN A 63 -3.78 -9.57 -6.41
C ASN A 63 -4.56 -10.77 -6.92
N LEU A 64 -5.77 -10.53 -7.44
CA LEU A 64 -6.61 -11.62 -7.95
C LEU A 64 -6.05 -12.19 -9.25
N GLN A 65 -5.54 -11.32 -10.12
CA GLN A 65 -4.80 -11.73 -11.31
C GLN A 65 -3.59 -12.61 -10.95
N ARG A 66 -2.78 -12.19 -9.96
CA ARG A 66 -1.64 -12.97 -9.45
C ARG A 66 -2.07 -14.30 -8.82
N MET A 67 -3.12 -14.27 -8.00
CA MET A 67 -3.70 -15.45 -7.34
C MET A 67 -4.20 -16.47 -8.36
N LEU A 68 -4.87 -16.03 -9.42
CA LEU A 68 -5.36 -16.89 -10.50
C LEU A 68 -4.24 -17.53 -11.29
N LEU A 69 -3.21 -16.77 -11.66
CA LEU A 69 -2.03 -17.33 -12.32
C LEU A 69 -1.32 -18.33 -11.40
N TRP A 70 -1.11 -17.96 -10.14
CA TRP A 70 -0.48 -18.82 -9.14
C TRP A 70 -1.25 -20.13 -8.96
N ASP A 71 -2.55 -20.09 -8.68
CA ASP A 71 -3.38 -21.29 -8.47
C ASP A 71 -3.40 -22.20 -9.71
N ALA A 72 -3.40 -21.59 -10.90
CA ALA A 72 -3.30 -22.30 -12.16
C ALA A 72 -1.87 -22.77 -12.50
N GLY A 73 -0.85 -22.54 -11.66
CA GLY A 73 0.53 -22.97 -11.93
C GLY A 73 1.22 -22.16 -13.02
N TYR A 74 1.12 -20.84 -12.92
CA TYR A 74 1.82 -19.87 -13.75
C TYR A 74 2.50 -18.81 -12.88
N VAL A 75 3.71 -18.43 -13.27
CA VAL A 75 4.50 -17.36 -12.66
C VAL A 75 5.06 -16.46 -13.75
N LEU A 76 5.70 -15.35 -13.37
CA LEU A 76 6.19 -14.37 -14.34
C LEU A 76 7.73 -14.33 -14.41
N THR A 77 8.29 -13.88 -15.52
CA THR A 77 9.68 -13.42 -15.59
C THR A 77 9.76 -11.91 -15.29
N ASN A 78 10.97 -11.38 -15.15
CA ASN A 78 11.22 -9.92 -15.07
C ASN A 78 10.68 -9.14 -16.29
N SER A 79 10.57 -9.81 -17.44
CA SER A 79 10.01 -9.29 -18.71
C SER A 79 8.50 -9.53 -18.84
N THR A 80 7.82 -9.85 -17.73
CA THR A 80 6.38 -10.13 -17.64
C THR A 80 5.86 -11.23 -18.56
N ARG A 81 6.76 -12.12 -19.02
CA ARG A 81 6.41 -13.33 -19.76
C ARG A 81 5.91 -14.38 -18.78
N ILE A 82 4.95 -15.18 -19.23
CA ILE A 82 4.35 -16.23 -18.40
C ILE A 82 5.20 -17.50 -18.51
N VAL A 83 5.57 -18.04 -17.35
CA VAL A 83 6.25 -19.34 -17.21
C VAL A 83 5.28 -20.33 -16.61
N LYS A 84 5.19 -21.51 -17.21
CA LYS A 84 4.35 -22.59 -16.71
C LYS A 84 5.12 -23.37 -15.64
N VAL A 85 4.46 -23.61 -14.52
CA VAL A 85 4.96 -24.41 -13.40
C VAL A 85 4.20 -25.73 -13.34
N TYR A 86 4.94 -26.81 -13.19
CA TYR A 86 4.44 -28.14 -12.90
C TYR A 86 4.76 -28.50 -11.46
N VAL A 87 3.95 -29.36 -10.86
CA VAL A 87 4.12 -29.81 -9.48
C VAL A 87 4.17 -31.33 -9.43
N ARG A 88 4.68 -31.90 -8.34
CA ARG A 88 4.56 -33.35 -8.13
C ARG A 88 3.07 -33.73 -8.17
N CYS A 89 2.76 -34.83 -8.85
CA CYS A 89 1.37 -35.24 -9.05
C CYS A 89 0.61 -35.35 -7.72
N GLY A 90 -0.59 -34.76 -7.68
CA GLY A 90 -1.42 -34.72 -6.49
C GLY A 90 -1.32 -33.44 -5.66
N LEU A 91 -0.27 -32.62 -5.86
CA LEU A 91 -0.05 -31.36 -5.14
C LEU A 91 -0.78 -30.17 -5.76
N LYS A 92 -0.93 -29.12 -4.95
CA LYS A 92 -1.35 -27.77 -5.34
C LYS A 92 -0.13 -26.85 -5.44
N MET A 93 -0.30 -25.67 -6.02
CA MET A 93 0.77 -24.66 -6.02
C MET A 93 1.14 -24.17 -4.63
N ASP A 94 0.24 -24.19 -3.65
CA ASP A 94 0.58 -23.85 -2.28
C ASP A 94 1.46 -24.90 -1.57
N ASP A 95 1.52 -26.13 -2.07
CA ASP A 95 2.25 -27.24 -1.45
C ASP A 95 3.73 -27.31 -1.90
N ILE A 96 4.12 -26.46 -2.86
CA ILE A 96 5.46 -26.51 -3.47
C ILE A 96 6.55 -25.92 -2.58
N VAL A 97 6.16 -25.12 -1.58
CA VAL A 97 7.09 -24.50 -0.64
C VAL A 97 7.89 -25.59 0.07
N LEU A 98 9.21 -25.51 -0.02
CA LEU A 98 10.13 -26.45 0.60
C LEU A 98 10.48 -25.95 2.01
N PRO A 99 9.96 -26.57 3.09
CA PRO A 99 10.26 -26.12 4.45
C PRO A 99 11.71 -26.43 4.82
N PHE A 100 12.24 -25.66 5.78
CA PHE A 100 13.59 -25.86 6.31
C PHE A 100 13.85 -27.29 6.78
N SER A 101 12.86 -27.95 7.39
CA SER A 101 13.02 -29.32 7.88
C SER A 101 13.42 -30.31 6.78
N GLN A 102 13.09 -30.03 5.51
CA GLN A 102 13.48 -30.85 4.37
C GLN A 102 14.74 -30.32 3.69
N TYR A 103 14.88 -28.99 3.55
CA TYR A 103 16.07 -28.40 2.96
C TYR A 103 17.33 -28.67 3.81
N GLY A 104 17.23 -28.50 5.13
CA GLY A 104 18.35 -28.70 6.06
C GLY A 104 18.82 -30.16 6.15
N GLN A 105 17.98 -31.12 5.80
CA GLN A 105 18.37 -32.54 5.73
C GLN A 105 19.32 -32.84 4.57
N LEU A 106 19.38 -31.98 3.55
CA LEU A 106 20.32 -32.13 2.43
C LEU A 106 21.78 -31.85 2.82
N GLY A 107 22.02 -31.21 3.97
CA GLY A 107 23.36 -30.77 4.36
C GLY A 107 23.92 -29.66 3.47
N CYS A 108 23.06 -28.95 2.72
CA CYS A 108 23.47 -27.87 1.84
C CYS A 108 23.87 -26.60 2.62
N PRO A 109 24.80 -25.78 2.09
CA PRO A 109 25.20 -24.54 2.73
C PRO A 109 24.00 -23.61 2.95
N MET A 110 23.93 -23.02 4.15
CA MET A 110 22.87 -22.09 4.51
C MET A 110 23.37 -21.09 5.55
N THR A 111 22.77 -19.90 5.54
CA THR A 111 23.01 -18.84 6.52
C THR A 111 21.71 -18.51 7.23
N THR A 112 21.79 -18.33 8.55
CA THR A 112 20.70 -17.77 9.34
C THR A 112 20.88 -16.25 9.39
N CYS A 113 19.92 -15.53 8.83
CA CYS A 113 19.84 -14.08 8.83
C CYS A 113 18.97 -13.62 9.98
N ASN A 114 19.56 -12.82 10.85
CA ASN A 114 18.86 -12.12 11.90
C ASN A 114 18.68 -10.67 11.47
N THR A 115 17.46 -10.14 11.59
CA THR A 115 17.22 -8.72 11.32
C THR A 115 17.96 -7.87 12.35
N SER A 116 18.66 -6.85 11.87
CA SER A 116 19.27 -5.84 12.74
C SER A 116 18.23 -4.76 13.07
N GLY A 117 17.83 -4.65 14.33
CA GLY A 117 16.83 -3.65 14.74
C GLY A 117 16.27 -3.91 16.14
N THR A 118 15.26 -3.12 16.53
CA THR A 118 14.56 -3.29 17.80
C THR A 118 13.73 -4.57 17.86
N VAL A 119 13.27 -5.06 16.69
CA VAL A 119 12.56 -6.34 16.54
C VAL A 119 13.46 -7.30 15.77
N VAL A 120 13.77 -8.44 16.40
CA VAL A 120 14.65 -9.46 15.83
C VAL A 120 13.81 -10.60 15.27
N HIS A 121 13.84 -10.75 13.96
CA HIS A 121 13.30 -11.89 13.22
C HIS A 121 14.47 -12.72 12.68
N SER A 122 14.33 -14.05 12.72
CA SER A 122 15.31 -14.96 12.15
C SER A 122 14.71 -15.70 10.97
N ALA A 123 15.40 -15.64 9.84
CA ALA A 123 15.09 -16.39 8.63
C ALA A 123 16.40 -16.97 8.06
N ARG A 124 16.32 -17.87 7.10
CA ARG A 124 17.41 -18.69 6.58
C ARG A 124 17.38 -18.69 5.08
N THR A 125 18.57 -18.62 4.48
CA THR A 125 18.75 -18.59 3.03
C THR A 125 19.94 -19.44 2.62
N SER A 126 19.96 -19.92 1.38
CA SER A 126 21.01 -20.78 0.83
C SER A 126 22.33 -20.05 0.50
N ILE A 127 22.51 -18.79 0.91
CA ILE A 127 23.74 -18.02 0.71
C ILE A 127 24.74 -18.43 1.80
N ASN A 128 26.04 -18.53 1.48
CA ASN A 128 27.07 -18.78 2.49
C ASN A 128 27.57 -17.46 3.10
N ASN A 129 27.94 -17.51 4.38
CA ASN A 129 28.53 -16.40 5.15
C ASN A 129 30.08 -16.37 5.05
N ALA A 130 30.67 -17.09 4.11
CA ALA A 130 32.13 -17.23 4.01
C ALA A 130 32.71 -16.07 3.18
N THR A 131 33.13 -15.03 3.89
CA THR A 131 34.29 -14.18 3.58
C THR A 131 34.74 -14.18 2.12
N GLY A 132 34.08 -13.37 1.29
CA GLY A 132 34.66 -12.80 0.06
C GLY A 132 35.08 -13.76 -1.07
N ASN A 133 34.84 -15.08 -0.98
CA ASN A 133 35.26 -15.99 -2.04
C ASN A 133 34.11 -16.27 -3.01
N THR A 134 34.35 -15.95 -4.29
CA THR A 134 33.37 -15.84 -5.37
C THR A 134 33.04 -17.17 -6.08
N ASP A 135 33.12 -18.30 -5.38
CA ASP A 135 32.93 -19.59 -6.03
C ASP A 135 31.45 -20.01 -6.07
N LEU A 136 30.98 -20.39 -7.27
CA LEU A 136 29.71 -21.08 -7.50
C LEU A 136 29.58 -22.41 -6.71
N SER A 137 30.64 -22.88 -6.05
CA SER A 137 30.66 -24.04 -5.14
C SER A 137 29.85 -23.84 -3.85
N THR A 138 29.11 -22.73 -3.74
CA THR A 138 28.28 -22.33 -2.60
C THR A 138 26.81 -22.68 -2.77
N MET A 139 26.40 -23.15 -3.95
CA MET A 139 25.03 -23.63 -4.21
C MET A 139 24.88 -25.11 -3.85
N CYS A 140 23.70 -25.47 -3.36
CA CYS A 140 23.31 -26.86 -3.13
C CYS A 140 23.40 -27.65 -4.46
N PRO A 141 24.02 -28.85 -4.50
CA PRO A 141 24.17 -29.61 -5.74
C PRO A 141 22.82 -29.87 -6.42
N ASP A 142 22.78 -29.75 -7.75
CA ASP A 142 21.57 -29.94 -8.55
C ASP A 142 20.87 -31.27 -8.22
N GLU A 143 21.64 -32.36 -8.09
CA GLU A 143 21.14 -33.71 -7.78
C GLU A 143 20.42 -33.80 -6.43
N MET A 144 20.87 -33.06 -5.42
CA MET A 144 20.26 -33.04 -4.10
C MET A 144 18.95 -32.24 -4.11
N LEU A 145 18.96 -31.08 -4.79
CA LEU A 145 17.76 -30.26 -4.93
C LEU A 145 16.65 -30.98 -5.70
N GLU A 146 17.00 -31.67 -6.79
CA GLU A 146 16.03 -32.41 -7.61
C GLU A 146 15.24 -33.47 -6.83
N GLN A 147 15.85 -34.07 -5.81
CA GLN A 147 15.21 -35.09 -4.97
C GLN A 147 14.11 -34.51 -4.07
N VAL A 148 14.30 -33.29 -3.56
CA VAL A 148 13.37 -32.69 -2.59
C VAL A 148 12.44 -31.63 -3.19
N THR A 149 12.78 -31.08 -4.37
CA THR A 149 11.97 -30.07 -5.04
C THR A 149 10.60 -30.62 -5.44
N ARG A 150 9.59 -29.76 -5.29
CA ARG A 150 8.18 -30.11 -5.50
C ARG A 150 7.57 -29.45 -6.74
N CYS A 151 8.36 -28.63 -7.44
CA CYS A 151 7.97 -27.95 -8.66
C CYS A 151 9.02 -28.12 -9.76
N ALA A 152 8.57 -28.02 -11.01
CA ALA A 152 9.41 -28.05 -12.20
C ALA A 152 8.94 -27.01 -13.23
N MET A 153 9.87 -26.45 -14.01
CA MET A 153 9.57 -25.45 -15.04
C MET A 153 10.49 -25.57 -16.25
N ASN A 154 10.06 -25.03 -17.38
CA ASN A 154 10.88 -24.89 -18.58
C ASN A 154 10.84 -23.45 -19.12
N ASN A 155 11.79 -23.09 -19.98
CA ASN A 155 11.81 -21.81 -20.73
C ASN A 155 11.91 -20.52 -19.89
N VAL A 156 12.68 -20.56 -18.80
CA VAL A 156 13.08 -19.34 -18.08
C VAL A 156 14.36 -18.80 -18.72
N ASP A 157 14.33 -17.54 -19.17
CA ASP A 157 15.45 -16.85 -19.84
C ASP A 157 16.21 -15.89 -18.93
N VAL A 158 15.82 -15.81 -17.66
CA VAL A 158 16.43 -14.90 -16.68
C VAL A 158 17.38 -15.69 -15.79
N LEU A 159 18.67 -15.63 -16.11
CA LEU A 159 19.72 -16.18 -15.25
C LEU A 159 19.85 -15.32 -13.99
N SER A 160 19.93 -15.97 -12.83
CA SER A 160 20.12 -15.34 -11.53
C SER A 160 21.25 -16.03 -10.79
N VAL A 161 21.96 -15.26 -9.98
CA VAL A 161 22.99 -15.72 -9.04
C VAL A 161 22.55 -15.52 -7.58
N ALA A 162 21.26 -15.23 -7.38
CA ALA A 162 20.67 -15.07 -6.06
C ALA A 162 20.56 -16.42 -5.33
N ALA A 163 20.06 -16.40 -4.09
CA ALA A 163 19.72 -17.61 -3.37
C ALA A 163 18.72 -18.48 -4.17
N ILE A 164 18.87 -19.81 -4.05
CA ILE A 164 17.97 -20.79 -4.66
C ILE A 164 16.88 -21.26 -3.69
N TRP A 165 17.11 -21.06 -2.39
CA TRP A 165 16.15 -21.35 -1.33
C TRP A 165 16.26 -20.31 -0.22
N SER A 166 15.11 -19.94 0.33
CA SER A 166 15.00 -19.10 1.51
C SER A 166 13.66 -19.38 2.18
N ASP A 167 13.66 -19.53 3.49
CA ASP A 167 12.45 -19.27 4.25
C ASP A 167 12.24 -17.76 4.37
N GLU A 168 11.07 -17.36 4.83
CA GLU A 168 10.72 -15.96 5.01
C GLU A 168 10.43 -15.66 6.48
N GLY A 169 10.81 -14.46 6.91
CA GLY A 169 10.39 -13.90 8.18
C GLY A 169 8.90 -13.52 8.15
N PRO A 170 8.32 -13.15 9.31
CA PRO A 170 7.04 -12.48 9.38
C PRO A 170 7.01 -11.29 8.42
N ASN A 171 6.01 -11.28 7.53
CA ASN A 171 5.81 -10.19 6.59
C ASN A 171 4.33 -10.08 6.22
N THR A 172 3.97 -8.96 5.62
CA THR A 172 2.64 -8.71 5.05
C THR A 172 2.77 -8.28 3.59
N ASP A 173 3.86 -8.69 2.94
CA ASP A 173 4.19 -8.27 1.58
C ASP A 173 3.24 -8.93 0.60
N ILE A 174 2.89 -8.20 -0.47
CA ILE A 174 2.14 -8.80 -1.57
C ILE A 174 3.05 -9.80 -2.29
N PRO A 175 2.66 -11.09 -2.39
CA PRO A 175 3.45 -12.06 -3.13
C PRO A 175 3.56 -11.70 -4.62
N GLN A 176 4.78 -11.66 -5.12
CA GLN A 176 5.11 -11.41 -6.53
C GLN A 176 5.95 -12.57 -7.07
N PRO A 177 5.33 -13.68 -7.51
CA PRO A 177 6.06 -14.88 -7.91
C PRO A 177 6.78 -14.68 -9.25
N TYR A 178 8.11 -14.56 -9.18
CA TYR A 178 9.01 -14.45 -10.33
C TYR A 178 9.88 -15.69 -10.50
N ALA A 179 9.95 -16.23 -11.71
CA ALA A 179 10.81 -17.34 -12.07
C ALA A 179 12.22 -16.89 -12.48
N TYR A 180 13.21 -17.59 -11.95
CA TYR A 180 14.62 -17.42 -12.27
C TYR A 180 15.29 -18.77 -12.54
N GLN A 181 16.26 -18.76 -13.45
CA GLN A 181 17.13 -19.89 -13.72
C GLN A 181 18.47 -19.69 -13.00
N HIS A 182 19.01 -20.74 -12.40
CA HIS A 182 20.34 -20.72 -11.77
C HIS A 182 21.34 -21.61 -12.52
N THR A 183 20.92 -22.83 -12.86
CA THR A 183 21.67 -23.74 -13.74
C THR A 183 20.76 -24.24 -14.87
N PRO A 184 21.28 -24.99 -15.86
CA PRO A 184 20.44 -25.69 -16.83
C PRO A 184 19.43 -26.66 -16.22
N ARG A 185 19.61 -27.08 -14.96
CA ARG A 185 18.77 -28.05 -14.25
C ARG A 185 17.97 -27.44 -13.09
N THR A 186 18.43 -26.34 -12.51
CA THR A 186 17.81 -25.74 -11.33
C THR A 186 17.27 -24.34 -11.55
N PHE A 187 16.12 -24.11 -10.92
CA PHE A 187 15.31 -22.91 -11.05
C PHE A 187 14.78 -22.50 -9.68
N SER A 188 14.25 -21.30 -9.58
CA SER A 188 13.57 -20.85 -8.36
C SER A 188 12.39 -19.93 -8.68
N ILE A 189 11.40 -19.92 -7.80
CA ILE A 189 10.35 -18.91 -7.76
C ILE A 189 10.60 -18.02 -6.54
N GLN A 190 10.86 -16.74 -6.76
CA GLN A 190 11.01 -15.76 -5.70
C GLN A 190 9.71 -14.98 -5.53
N MET A 191 9.29 -14.72 -4.29
CA MET A 191 8.06 -13.96 -4.01
C MET A 191 8.23 -12.44 -4.10
N GLN A 192 9.44 -11.97 -4.37
CA GLN A 192 9.74 -10.58 -4.73
C GLN A 192 10.73 -10.59 -5.88
N ARG A 193 10.87 -9.45 -6.57
CA ARG A 193 11.84 -9.32 -7.66
C ARG A 193 13.26 -9.48 -7.09
N ALA A 194 14.06 -10.35 -7.71
CA ALA A 194 15.47 -10.49 -7.37
C ALA A 194 16.22 -9.19 -7.69
N GLU A 195 16.95 -8.64 -6.73
CA GLU A 195 17.85 -7.51 -6.98
C GLU A 195 19.00 -7.93 -7.90
N ALA A 196 19.32 -7.11 -8.91
CA ALA A 196 20.50 -7.33 -9.75
C ALA A 196 21.83 -7.26 -8.97
N THR A 197 21.80 -6.59 -7.80
CA THR A 197 22.93 -6.39 -6.87
C THR A 197 22.97 -7.39 -5.71
N ALA A 198 22.11 -8.42 -5.68
CA ALA A 198 22.15 -9.49 -4.67
C ALA A 198 23.45 -10.33 -4.69
N VAL A 199 24.38 -9.98 -5.59
CA VAL A 199 25.78 -10.35 -5.56
C VAL A 199 26.43 -9.67 -4.33
N ARG A 200 26.53 -10.38 -3.20
CA ARG A 200 27.44 -10.14 -2.03
C ARG A 200 26.88 -9.59 -0.71
N LYS A 201 25.60 -9.27 -0.54
CA LYS A 201 25.09 -8.99 0.82
C LYS A 201 24.79 -10.32 1.54
N LEU A 202 25.56 -10.58 2.60
CA LEU A 202 25.55 -11.78 3.44
C LEU A 202 24.17 -12.12 4.05
N CYS A 203 23.30 -11.13 4.23
CA CYS A 203 21.89 -11.26 4.60
C CYS A 203 21.15 -9.95 4.30
N PRO A 204 20.05 -9.93 3.52
CA PRO A 204 19.20 -8.75 3.45
C PRO A 204 18.43 -8.57 4.78
N PRO A 205 18.04 -7.34 5.14
CA PRO A 205 17.24 -7.08 6.34
C PRO A 205 15.83 -7.68 6.27
N HIS A 206 15.36 -8.04 5.07
CA HIS A 206 14.10 -8.75 4.87
C HIS A 206 14.31 -9.91 3.89
N LEU A 207 14.19 -11.15 4.39
CA LEU A 207 14.23 -12.35 3.54
C LEU A 207 12.86 -12.62 2.93
N ASN A 208 12.85 -12.78 1.61
CA ASN A 208 11.66 -13.15 0.86
C ASN A 208 11.64 -14.66 0.64
N LEU A 209 10.47 -15.25 0.56
CA LEU A 209 10.33 -16.68 0.26
C LEU A 209 10.90 -17.00 -1.12
N ILE A 210 11.77 -18.02 -1.17
CA ILE A 210 12.33 -18.54 -2.42
C ILE A 210 12.07 -20.04 -2.48
N VAL A 211 11.32 -20.45 -3.49
CA VAL A 211 10.94 -21.84 -3.74
C VAL A 211 11.86 -22.43 -4.81
N PRO A 212 12.69 -23.45 -4.50
CA PRO A 212 13.49 -24.13 -5.50
C PRO A 212 12.63 -25.04 -6.37
N CYS A 213 12.90 -25.05 -7.68
CA CYS A 213 12.29 -25.94 -8.66
C CYS A 213 13.37 -26.57 -9.55
N THR A 214 13.01 -27.64 -10.26
CA THR A 214 13.89 -28.28 -11.25
C THR A 214 13.43 -28.02 -12.69
N LYS A 215 14.21 -28.49 -13.66
CA LYS A 215 13.83 -28.52 -15.06
C LYS A 215 12.66 -29.47 -15.30
N TYR A 216 11.67 -28.99 -16.01
CA TYR A 216 10.63 -29.84 -16.58
C TYR A 216 11.10 -30.44 -17.90
N GLU A 217 11.07 -31.76 -18.01
CA GLU A 217 11.33 -32.50 -19.24
C GLU A 217 10.01 -32.92 -19.89
N GLU A 218 9.92 -32.76 -21.21
CA GLU A 218 8.71 -33.10 -21.94
C GLU A 218 8.45 -34.61 -21.88
N GLY A 219 7.23 -35.00 -21.50
CA GLY A 219 6.85 -36.41 -21.31
C GLY A 219 7.17 -36.98 -19.92
N ALA A 220 7.74 -36.20 -19.00
CA ALA A 220 8.02 -36.68 -17.65
C ALA A 220 6.72 -36.96 -16.86
N THR A 221 6.53 -38.21 -16.44
CA THR A 221 5.31 -38.68 -15.74
C THR A 221 5.23 -38.28 -14.27
N ALA A 222 6.35 -37.84 -13.68
CA ALA A 222 6.42 -37.43 -12.27
C ALA A 222 5.81 -36.03 -12.01
N TRP A 223 5.51 -35.28 -13.07
CA TRP A 223 5.10 -33.88 -13.02
C TRP A 223 3.70 -33.71 -13.61
N CYS A 224 2.84 -33.02 -12.87
CA CYS A 224 1.46 -32.76 -13.24
C CYS A 224 1.14 -31.26 -13.19
N ARG A 225 0.02 -30.87 -13.82
CA ARG A 225 -0.60 -29.58 -13.54
C ARG A 225 -1.12 -29.55 -12.09
N PRO A 226 -1.02 -28.41 -11.39
CA PRO A 226 -1.44 -28.33 -10.01
C PRO A 226 -2.94 -28.56 -9.86
N LYS A 227 -3.33 -29.15 -8.72
CA LYS A 227 -4.74 -29.16 -8.32
C LYS A 227 -5.19 -27.76 -7.91
N ALA A 228 -6.46 -27.45 -8.14
CA ALA A 228 -7.05 -26.21 -7.67
C ALA A 228 -7.00 -26.11 -6.14
N SER A 229 -6.68 -24.93 -5.60
CA SER A 229 -6.73 -24.67 -4.16
C SER A 229 -8.16 -24.72 -3.61
N GLY A 230 -9.15 -24.39 -4.44
CA GLY A 230 -10.56 -24.18 -4.08
C GLY A 230 -10.88 -22.78 -3.56
N ARG A 231 -9.86 -21.94 -3.28
CA ARG A 231 -10.06 -20.55 -2.81
C ARG A 231 -10.47 -19.62 -3.96
N VAL A 232 -9.85 -19.81 -5.13
CA VAL A 232 -10.14 -19.02 -6.34
C VAL A 232 -11.61 -19.17 -6.75
N ASP A 233 -12.14 -20.39 -6.79
CA ASP A 233 -13.53 -20.65 -7.15
C ASP A 233 -14.53 -19.94 -6.21
N LYS A 234 -14.25 -19.95 -4.90
CA LYS A 234 -15.07 -19.25 -3.90
C LYS A 234 -15.08 -17.74 -4.17
N LEU A 235 -13.93 -17.17 -4.48
CA LEU A 235 -13.79 -15.74 -4.74
C LEU A 235 -14.45 -15.30 -6.06
N LEU A 236 -14.22 -16.04 -7.14
CA LEU A 236 -14.84 -15.72 -8.44
C LEU A 236 -16.37 -15.79 -8.36
N ARG A 237 -16.92 -16.68 -7.52
CA ARG A 237 -18.35 -16.72 -7.24
C ARG A 237 -18.85 -15.44 -6.56
N GLN A 238 -18.13 -14.95 -5.54
CA GLN A 238 -18.47 -13.69 -4.86
C GLN A 238 -18.42 -12.49 -5.82
N LEU A 239 -17.43 -12.43 -6.71
CA LEU A 239 -17.31 -11.37 -7.72
C LEU A 239 -18.43 -11.42 -8.76
N ARG A 240 -18.85 -12.62 -9.15
CA ARG A 240 -20.00 -12.79 -10.05
C ARG A 240 -21.28 -12.29 -9.41
N GLU A 241 -21.51 -12.65 -8.14
CA GLU A 241 -22.69 -12.24 -7.37
C GLU A 241 -22.74 -10.72 -7.15
N SER A 242 -21.58 -10.06 -6.96
CA SER A 242 -21.54 -8.60 -6.82
C SER A 242 -21.81 -7.86 -8.14
N LYS A 243 -21.33 -8.38 -9.28
CA LYS A 243 -21.60 -7.79 -10.60
C LYS A 243 -23.00 -8.07 -11.13
N HIS A 244 -23.53 -9.24 -10.85
CA HIS A 244 -24.86 -9.68 -11.29
C HIS A 244 -25.68 -10.10 -10.08
N PRO A 245 -26.13 -9.15 -9.24
CA PRO A 245 -27.02 -9.47 -8.13
C PRO A 245 -28.25 -10.17 -8.70
N SER A 246 -28.58 -11.34 -8.16
CA SER A 246 -29.70 -12.16 -8.62
C SER A 246 -30.95 -11.31 -8.80
N SER A 247 -31.55 -11.38 -9.99
CA SER A 247 -32.67 -10.57 -10.50
C SER A 247 -33.98 -10.63 -9.69
N ALA A 248 -34.00 -11.28 -8.54
CA ALA A 248 -35.15 -11.34 -7.64
C ALA A 248 -35.48 -9.98 -7.00
N ILE A 249 -34.47 -9.16 -6.71
CA ILE A 249 -34.64 -7.87 -6.01
C ILE A 249 -35.41 -6.84 -6.85
N PRO A 250 -35.06 -6.56 -8.12
CA PRO A 250 -35.83 -5.59 -8.91
C PRO A 250 -37.27 -6.05 -9.17
N VAL A 251 -37.54 -7.35 -9.36
CA VAL A 251 -38.90 -7.85 -9.63
C VAL A 251 -39.83 -7.62 -8.45
N ILE A 252 -39.38 -7.87 -7.22
CA ILE A 252 -40.18 -7.63 -6.01
C ILE A 252 -40.49 -6.14 -5.84
N VAL A 253 -39.50 -5.26 -6.10
CA VAL A 253 -39.69 -3.81 -6.04
C VAL A 253 -40.72 -3.34 -7.07
N TRP A 254 -40.64 -3.81 -8.33
CA TRP A 254 -41.61 -3.46 -9.36
C TRP A 254 -43.02 -4.01 -9.06
N VAL A 255 -43.13 -5.20 -8.45
CA VAL A 255 -44.43 -5.75 -8.01
C VAL A 255 -45.02 -4.92 -6.87
N LEU A 256 -44.23 -4.50 -5.88
CA LEU A 256 -44.71 -3.66 -4.78
C LEU A 256 -45.12 -2.26 -5.26
N VAL A 257 -44.36 -1.65 -6.16
CA VAL A 257 -44.69 -0.34 -6.75
C VAL A 257 -45.99 -0.43 -7.56
N THR A 258 -46.16 -1.46 -8.39
CA THR A 258 -47.40 -1.63 -9.15
C THR A 258 -48.60 -1.87 -8.24
N LEU A 259 -48.45 -2.64 -7.17
CA LEU A 259 -49.51 -2.89 -6.19
C LEU A 259 -49.89 -1.62 -5.42
N LEU A 260 -48.92 -0.78 -5.03
CA LEU A 260 -49.16 0.53 -4.42
C LEU A 260 -49.90 1.49 -5.36
N VAL A 261 -49.52 1.52 -6.64
CA VAL A 261 -50.22 2.36 -7.64
C VAL A 261 -51.66 1.89 -7.82
N VAL A 262 -51.90 0.58 -7.88
CA VAL A 262 -53.27 0.03 -7.97
C VAL A 262 -54.10 0.40 -6.75
N VAL A 263 -53.54 0.26 -5.54
CA VAL A 263 -54.23 0.67 -4.30
C VAL A 263 -54.56 2.16 -4.30
N ALA A 264 -53.62 3.02 -4.73
CA ALA A 264 -53.86 4.45 -4.84
C ALA A 264 -54.96 4.79 -5.86
N VAL A 265 -54.98 4.14 -7.02
CA VAL A 265 -56.02 4.32 -8.05
C VAL A 265 -57.39 3.87 -7.51
N VAL A 266 -57.46 2.72 -6.84
CA VAL A 266 -58.70 2.23 -6.21
C VAL A 266 -59.17 3.22 -5.13
N ALA A 267 -58.27 3.73 -4.29
CA ALA A 267 -58.60 4.74 -3.29
C ALA A 267 -59.17 6.02 -3.93
N VAL A 268 -58.57 6.52 -5.01
CA VAL A 268 -59.07 7.69 -5.75
C VAL A 268 -60.46 7.42 -6.36
N ILE A 269 -60.69 6.22 -6.90
CA ILE A 269 -62.00 5.82 -7.43
C ILE A 269 -63.04 5.78 -6.30
N LEU A 270 -62.73 5.18 -5.16
CA LEU A 270 -63.63 5.12 -4.00
C LEU A 270 -63.93 6.52 -3.42
N ILE A 271 -62.93 7.40 -3.36
CA ILE A 271 -63.10 8.80 -2.94
C ILE A 271 -64.01 9.53 -3.93
N ARG A 272 -63.79 9.38 -5.25
CA ARG A 272 -64.66 9.98 -6.28
C ARG A 272 -66.08 9.44 -6.24
N GLN A 273 -66.26 8.14 -5.96
CA GLN A 273 -67.58 7.55 -5.77
C GLN A 273 -68.28 8.12 -4.52
N ARG A 274 -67.56 8.27 -3.41
CA ARG A 274 -68.12 8.91 -2.20
C ARG A 274 -68.47 10.38 -2.42
N VAL A 275 -67.66 11.15 -3.14
CA VAL A 275 -67.95 12.56 -3.46
C VAL A 275 -69.15 12.67 -4.41
N LYS A 276 -69.26 11.79 -5.42
CA LYS A 276 -70.46 11.74 -6.28
C LYS A 276 -71.73 11.36 -5.52
N SER A 277 -71.64 10.42 -4.58
CA SER A 277 -72.77 10.05 -3.70
C SER A 277 -73.13 11.15 -2.70
N ALA A 278 -72.15 11.93 -2.23
CA ALA A 278 -72.38 13.08 -1.35
C ALA A 278 -72.95 14.31 -2.10
N SER A 279 -72.67 14.47 -3.39
CA SER A 279 -73.25 15.53 -4.23
C SER A 279 -74.71 15.27 -4.66
N ALA A 280 -75.33 14.16 -4.24
CA ALA A 280 -76.75 13.88 -4.47
C ALA A 280 -77.66 14.29 -3.30
N LEU A 281 -77.11 14.83 -2.20
CA LEU A 281 -77.90 15.21 -1.02
C LEU A 281 -77.33 16.44 -0.29
N ALA A 282 -77.05 17.52 -1.02
CA ALA A 282 -76.87 18.84 -0.42
C ALA A 282 -77.04 19.92 -1.50
N GLY A 283 -78.31 20.17 -1.85
CA GLY A 283 -78.71 21.43 -2.43
C GLY A 283 -78.86 22.50 -1.34
N GLU A 284 -78.46 23.71 -1.71
CA GLU A 284 -78.97 25.01 -1.23
C GLU A 284 -78.27 25.75 -0.06
N SER A 285 -77.34 26.61 -0.48
CA SER A 285 -77.31 28.08 -0.29
C SER A 285 -77.44 28.70 1.11
N ILE A 286 -76.36 29.34 1.57
CA ILE A 286 -76.42 30.66 2.25
C ILE A 286 -75.27 31.54 1.72
N THR A 287 -75.64 32.76 1.35
CA THR A 287 -74.84 33.87 0.80
C THR A 287 -74.06 34.64 1.87
N GLY A 288 -72.90 35.17 1.48
CA GLY A 288 -72.13 36.11 2.31
C GLY A 288 -70.96 36.72 1.54
N ALA A 289 -71.15 37.95 1.08
CA ALA A 289 -70.20 38.73 0.28
C ALA A 289 -69.03 39.28 1.11
N VAL A 290 -67.82 39.31 0.53
CA VAL A 290 -66.75 40.24 0.94
C VAL A 290 -66.10 40.85 -0.31
N ARG A 291 -65.97 42.19 -0.26
CA ARG A 291 -65.49 43.09 -1.30
C ARG A 291 -63.96 43.16 -1.38
N SER A 292 -63.54 43.55 -2.58
CA SER A 292 -62.25 44.09 -3.05
C SER A 292 -61.59 45.19 -2.19
N ALA A 293 -60.26 45.11 -2.06
CA ALA A 293 -59.27 46.22 -2.09
C ALA A 293 -57.86 45.57 -2.19
N LYS A 294 -57.09 45.66 -3.30
CA LYS A 294 -56.21 46.74 -3.80
C LYS A 294 -55.16 47.29 -2.81
N GLY A 295 -53.89 47.21 -3.21
CA GLY A 295 -52.71 47.92 -2.66
C GLY A 295 -51.46 47.03 -2.74
N SER A 296 -50.59 47.13 -3.76
CA SER A 296 -49.47 48.11 -3.93
C SER A 296 -48.34 47.87 -2.92
N ALA A 297 -47.05 47.96 -3.20
CA ALA A 297 -46.18 48.14 -4.36
C ALA A 297 -44.75 48.13 -3.77
N LEU A 298 -43.76 47.56 -4.46
CA LEU A 298 -42.41 48.15 -4.67
C LEU A 298 -41.51 47.13 -5.43
N GLU A 299 -41.60 47.22 -6.77
CA GLU A 299 -40.45 47.31 -7.70
C GLU A 299 -39.48 48.42 -7.21
N ASP A 300 -38.19 48.55 -7.54
CA ASP A 300 -37.29 47.88 -8.46
C ASP A 300 -35.89 48.52 -8.27
N LEU A 301 -34.86 47.76 -8.69
CA LEU A 301 -33.61 48.13 -9.39
C LEU A 301 -32.77 49.39 -9.05
N CYS A 302 -31.45 49.17 -8.96
CA CYS A 302 -30.38 49.52 -9.96
C CYS A 302 -29.02 49.65 -9.22
N SER A 303 -27.98 48.86 -9.52
CA SER A 303 -27.08 48.86 -10.71
C SER A 303 -25.81 49.71 -10.54
N GLY A 304 -24.67 49.08 -10.86
CA GLY A 304 -23.41 49.68 -11.31
C GLY A 304 -22.33 49.84 -10.23
N ALA A 305 -21.04 49.62 -10.45
CA ALA A 305 -20.25 49.19 -11.61
C ALA A 305 -18.79 49.01 -11.14
N GLY A 306 -17.95 48.28 -11.91
CA GLY A 306 -16.52 48.61 -12.03
C GLY A 306 -15.49 47.60 -11.51
N ASP A 307 -15.15 46.63 -12.38
CA ASP A 307 -13.80 46.32 -12.91
C ASP A 307 -12.59 45.95 -12.02
N MET A 308 -12.07 44.74 -12.33
CA MET A 308 -10.71 44.47 -12.83
C MET A 308 -9.52 44.52 -11.85
N TYR A 309 -8.96 43.36 -11.49
CA TYR A 309 -7.53 43.06 -11.70
C TYR A 309 -7.22 41.56 -11.64
N SER A 310 -6.29 41.20 -12.52
CA SER A 310 -5.74 39.88 -12.84
C SER A 310 -4.90 39.24 -11.72
N ARG A 311 -4.62 37.93 -11.88
CA ARG A 311 -3.67 37.09 -11.12
C ARG A 311 -2.31 37.76 -10.81
N PRO A 312 -1.51 37.20 -9.87
CA PRO A 312 -0.53 36.19 -10.31
C PRO A 312 -0.60 34.85 -9.55
N LYS A 313 -0.32 33.78 -10.30
CA LYS A 313 0.26 32.53 -9.81
C LYS A 313 1.74 32.78 -9.45
N GLU A 314 2.29 31.87 -8.64
CA GLU A 314 3.70 31.61 -8.36
C GLU A 314 4.33 32.34 -7.16
N PHE A 315 4.56 31.56 -6.10
CA PHE A 315 5.81 31.59 -5.36
C PHE A 315 5.98 30.27 -4.60
N VAL A 316 7.22 29.77 -4.51
CA VAL A 316 7.71 28.61 -3.72
C VAL A 316 7.67 27.22 -4.38
N LEU A 317 8.65 26.95 -5.25
CA LEU A 317 9.63 25.83 -5.14
C LEU A 317 10.56 25.87 -6.36
N SER A 318 11.41 26.90 -6.42
CA SER A 318 12.59 26.94 -7.28
C SER A 318 13.81 26.79 -6.39
N LEU A 319 14.12 25.54 -6.02
CA LEU A 319 15.44 25.10 -5.56
C LEU A 319 15.48 23.56 -5.64
N TYR A 320 15.40 22.99 -6.85
CA TYR A 320 16.12 21.77 -7.27
C TYR A 320 15.78 21.41 -8.73
N GLU A 321 16.18 22.27 -9.66
CA GLU A 321 16.53 21.78 -10.99
C GLU A 321 18.06 21.82 -11.08
N SER A 322 18.67 20.65 -11.13
CA SER A 322 19.97 20.49 -11.76
C SER A 322 19.90 19.28 -12.69
N PRO A 323 20.55 19.36 -13.85
CA PRO A 323 20.21 18.54 -15.01
C PRO A 323 21.09 17.30 -15.05
N ILE A 324 20.52 16.11 -15.01
CA ILE A 324 21.20 14.92 -15.54
C ILE A 324 20.21 14.14 -16.41
N LEU A 325 20.65 13.90 -17.65
CA LEU A 325 20.03 13.17 -18.77
C LEU A 325 18.98 13.93 -19.60
N GLY A 326 19.50 14.79 -20.48
CA GLY A 326 18.80 15.23 -21.69
C GLY A 326 18.61 14.07 -22.69
N GLY A 327 17.35 13.85 -23.05
CA GLY A 327 16.93 13.04 -24.19
C GLY A 327 15.69 13.66 -24.80
N ARG A 328 15.89 14.53 -25.80
CA ARG A 328 14.88 15.39 -26.42
C ARG A 328 14.02 14.57 -27.39
N GLY A 329 12.77 14.30 -27.04
CA GLY A 329 11.75 13.75 -27.94
C GLY A 329 10.53 14.68 -27.99
N THR A 330 10.40 15.44 -29.07
CA THR A 330 9.25 16.31 -29.35
C THR A 330 8.00 15.48 -29.66
N PHE A 331 6.90 15.67 -28.93
CA PHE A 331 5.57 15.23 -29.38
C PHE A 331 4.62 16.43 -29.40
N GLN A 332 4.18 16.78 -30.62
CA GLN A 332 3.18 17.83 -30.88
C GLN A 332 1.82 17.40 -30.31
N GLY A 333 1.17 18.34 -29.60
CA GLY A 333 -0.19 18.18 -29.11
C GLY A 333 -1.19 18.18 -30.26
N GLY A 334 -1.86 17.04 -30.46
CA GLY A 334 -3.14 16.95 -31.14
C GLY A 334 -4.24 16.82 -30.09
N ALA A 335 -5.17 17.76 -30.06
CA ALA A 335 -6.37 17.66 -29.23
C ALA A 335 -7.24 16.50 -29.76
N VAL A 336 -7.33 15.42 -28.97
CA VAL A 336 -8.26 14.32 -29.21
C VAL A 336 -9.30 14.31 -28.10
N SER A 337 -10.56 14.37 -28.51
CA SER A 337 -11.76 14.30 -27.67
C SER A 337 -11.69 13.11 -26.70
N MET A 338 -11.67 13.40 -25.40
CA MET A 338 -11.60 12.43 -24.32
C MET A 338 -12.96 11.73 -24.13
N GLY A 339 -13.09 10.55 -24.73
CA GLY A 339 -13.98 9.52 -24.21
C GLY A 339 -13.41 8.98 -22.91
N SER A 340 -14.25 8.80 -21.90
CA SER A 340 -13.90 8.23 -20.59
C SER A 340 -13.38 6.80 -20.72
N SER A 341 -12.06 6.64 -20.89
CA SER A 341 -11.34 5.44 -20.51
C SER A 341 -10.65 5.73 -19.18
N SER A 342 -10.96 4.95 -18.15
CA SER A 342 -10.37 5.12 -16.82
C SER A 342 -8.87 4.88 -16.89
N PHE A 343 -8.08 5.95 -16.86
CA PHE A 343 -6.63 5.88 -16.74
C PHE A 343 -6.32 5.35 -15.33
N SER A 344 -5.84 4.11 -15.23
CA SER A 344 -5.68 3.44 -13.94
C SER A 344 -4.39 3.90 -13.27
N TYR A 345 -4.46 4.42 -12.04
CA TYR A 345 -3.31 4.78 -11.19
C TYR A 345 -2.15 3.75 -11.23
N THR A 346 -2.52 2.48 -11.30
CA THR A 346 -1.63 1.31 -11.33
C THR A 346 -0.72 1.24 -12.56
N ASP A 347 -1.17 1.83 -13.66
CA ASP A 347 -0.45 1.86 -14.93
C ASP A 347 0.73 2.84 -14.94
N VAL A 348 0.72 3.83 -14.05
CA VAL A 348 1.77 4.85 -13.94
C VAL A 348 2.89 4.36 -13.03
N ILE A 349 2.54 3.82 -11.86
CA ILE A 349 3.53 3.48 -10.83
C ILE A 349 4.36 2.24 -11.16
N ASN A 350 3.76 1.21 -11.77
CA ASN A 350 4.50 0.01 -12.15
C ASN A 350 5.51 0.26 -13.29
N THR A 351 5.36 1.36 -14.02
CA THR A 351 6.32 1.82 -15.04
C THR A 351 7.09 3.05 -14.61
N SER A 352 6.92 3.49 -13.37
CA SER A 352 7.63 4.66 -12.86
C SER A 352 9.08 4.27 -12.60
N ASP A 353 10.00 4.90 -13.32
CA ASP A 353 11.43 4.73 -13.09
C ASP A 353 11.82 5.10 -11.66
N ILE A 354 11.14 6.08 -11.05
CA ILE A 354 11.32 6.50 -9.66
C ILE A 354 10.97 5.36 -8.72
N MET A 355 9.79 4.76 -8.89
CA MET A 355 9.33 3.69 -8.00
C MET A 355 10.13 2.39 -8.18
N MET A 356 10.56 2.10 -9.41
CA MET A 356 11.48 0.99 -9.69
C MET A 356 12.84 1.20 -9.03
N HIS A 357 13.37 2.43 -9.07
CA HIS A 357 14.61 2.76 -8.39
C HIS A 357 14.46 2.70 -6.87
N PHE A 358 13.38 3.26 -6.32
CA PHE A 358 13.06 3.23 -4.90
C PHE A 358 13.05 1.80 -4.32
N GLN A 359 12.43 0.84 -5.03
CA GLN A 359 12.38 -0.56 -4.58
C GLN A 359 13.72 -1.29 -4.61
N THR A 360 14.68 -0.80 -5.40
CA THR A 360 15.99 -1.45 -5.61
C THR A 360 17.14 -0.63 -5.02
N ASP A 361 16.83 0.50 -4.39
CA ASP A 361 17.80 1.36 -3.74
C ASP A 361 18.39 0.66 -2.52
N ALA A 362 19.72 0.52 -2.52
CA ALA A 362 20.43 -0.23 -1.50
C ALA A 362 20.29 0.35 -0.08
N LEU A 363 20.10 1.67 0.07
CA LEU A 363 19.87 2.33 1.36
C LEU A 363 18.43 2.10 1.84
N ILE A 364 17.47 2.19 0.92
CA ILE A 364 16.06 1.91 1.21
C ILE A 364 15.86 0.46 1.59
N THR A 365 16.41 -0.48 0.81
CA THR A 365 16.37 -1.90 1.15
C THR A 365 17.03 -2.17 2.50
N ASP A 366 18.20 -1.56 2.80
CA ASP A 366 18.90 -1.72 4.09
C ASP A 366 18.06 -1.28 5.29
N LYS A 367 17.22 -0.26 5.10
CA LYS A 367 16.37 0.32 6.14
C LYS A 367 14.91 -0.12 6.05
N ARG A 368 14.62 -1.19 5.31
CA ARG A 368 13.26 -1.72 5.16
C ARG A 368 12.77 -2.33 6.47
N ILE A 369 11.59 -1.90 6.92
CA ILE A 369 10.91 -2.37 8.13
C ILE A 369 9.69 -3.20 7.71
N PRO A 370 9.47 -4.40 8.29
CA PRO A 370 8.23 -5.14 8.10
C PRO A 370 7.03 -4.31 8.59
N MET A 371 5.97 -4.21 7.78
CA MET A 371 4.80 -3.38 8.14
C MET A 371 4.16 -3.81 9.47
N LEU A 372 4.25 -5.09 9.83
CA LEU A 372 3.75 -5.65 11.10
C LEU A 372 4.53 -5.19 12.34
N ASP A 373 5.76 -4.70 12.18
CA ASP A 373 6.59 -4.23 13.29
C ASP A 373 6.25 -2.77 13.67
N LEU A 374 5.39 -2.11 12.88
CA LEU A 374 4.92 -0.75 13.13
C LEU A 374 3.58 -0.78 13.90
N ALA A 375 3.62 -0.32 15.15
CA ALA A 375 2.41 -0.10 15.94
C ALA A 375 2.02 1.39 15.91
N TYR A 376 0.85 1.70 15.37
CA TYR A 376 0.31 3.06 15.35
C TYR A 376 -0.32 3.40 16.69
N THR A 377 -0.12 4.64 17.18
CA THR A 377 -0.73 5.11 18.42
C THR A 377 -1.64 6.32 18.18
N THR A 378 -1.10 7.52 18.11
CA THR A 378 -1.89 8.76 18.01
C THR A 378 -1.57 9.54 16.75
N LEU A 379 -2.56 10.22 16.17
CA LEU A 379 -2.33 11.19 15.10
C LEU A 379 -1.71 12.46 15.70
N VAL A 380 -0.49 12.80 15.27
CA VAL A 380 0.26 13.97 15.74
C VAL A 380 -0.02 15.19 14.86
N SER A 381 -0.10 14.97 13.55
CA SER A 381 -0.32 16.05 12.58
C SER A 381 -0.98 15.52 11.31
N GLN A 382 -1.84 16.32 10.70
CA GLN A 382 -2.41 16.05 9.39
C GLN A 382 -2.20 17.28 8.49
N GLY A 383 -1.40 17.10 7.46
CA GLY A 383 -1.21 18.08 6.39
C GLY A 383 -2.11 17.80 5.19
N ALA A 384 -1.96 18.61 4.13
CA ALA A 384 -2.74 18.46 2.90
C ALA A 384 -2.40 17.18 2.10
N VAL A 385 -1.17 16.67 2.26
CA VAL A 385 -0.65 15.52 1.49
C VAL A 385 -0.26 14.35 2.39
N SER A 386 0.27 14.63 3.57
CA SER A 386 0.75 13.61 4.51
C SER A 386 0.12 13.76 5.89
N GLU A 387 0.08 12.66 6.61
CA GLU A 387 -0.30 12.55 8.01
C GLU A 387 0.84 11.90 8.78
N ILE A 388 1.03 12.36 10.01
CA ILE A 388 2.10 11.93 10.90
C ILE A 388 1.44 11.36 12.14
N PHE A 389 1.73 10.10 12.42
CA PHE A 389 1.35 9.42 13.64
C PHE A 389 2.55 9.27 14.56
N GLN A 390 2.32 9.29 15.86
CA GLN A 390 3.22 8.65 16.80
C GLN A 390 3.00 7.14 16.69
N GLY A 391 4.09 6.38 16.72
CA GLY A 391 4.04 4.93 16.75
C GLY A 391 5.17 4.32 17.56
N GLN A 392 5.19 3.00 17.60
CA GLN A 392 6.24 2.20 18.22
C GLN A 392 6.84 1.23 17.19
N LEU A 393 8.15 1.03 17.30
CA LEU A 393 8.94 0.03 16.58
C LEU A 393 9.78 -0.74 17.61
N GLY A 394 9.25 -1.88 18.05
CA GLY A 394 9.69 -2.50 19.31
C GLY A 394 9.54 -1.51 20.47
N ASP A 395 10.58 -1.36 21.29
CA ASP A 395 10.57 -0.42 22.43
C ASP A 395 10.79 1.05 22.05
N ARG A 396 11.03 1.33 20.77
CA ARG A 396 11.38 2.68 20.29
C ARG A 396 10.14 3.44 19.84
N VAL A 397 9.90 4.61 20.42
CA VAL A 397 8.90 5.57 19.92
C VAL A 397 9.40 6.24 18.64
N VAL A 398 8.57 6.24 17.61
CA VAL A 398 8.89 6.75 16.27
C VAL A 398 7.77 7.66 15.75
N ALA A 399 8.11 8.55 14.81
CA ALA A 399 7.14 9.27 13.99
C ALA A 399 6.90 8.46 12.71
N LEU A 400 5.65 8.13 12.43
CA LEU A 400 5.20 7.40 11.25
C LEU A 400 4.53 8.38 10.30
N LYS A 401 5.24 8.77 9.25
CA LYS A 401 4.72 9.64 8.20
C LYS A 401 4.19 8.79 7.05
N GLN A 402 2.98 9.08 6.60
CA GLN A 402 2.36 8.43 5.44
C GLN A 402 1.50 9.42 4.65
N LEU A 403 1.12 9.07 3.43
CA LEU A 403 0.18 9.87 2.63
C LEU A 403 -1.24 9.78 3.21
N VAL A 404 -1.96 10.91 3.16
CA VAL A 404 -3.39 10.92 3.49
C VAL A 404 -4.18 10.06 2.51
N ARG A 405 -5.29 9.48 2.96
CA ARG A 405 -6.10 8.54 2.15
C ARG A 405 -6.44 9.04 0.75
N ALA A 406 -6.77 10.32 0.61
CA ALA A 406 -7.11 10.93 -0.69
C ALA A 406 -5.95 10.97 -1.69
N LYS A 407 -4.70 10.92 -1.21
CA LYS A 407 -3.47 10.98 -2.01
C LYS A 407 -2.81 9.62 -2.24
N LYS A 408 -3.26 8.56 -1.57
CA LYS A 408 -2.73 7.19 -1.73
C LYS A 408 -2.96 6.60 -3.14
N SER A 409 -3.80 7.21 -3.96
CA SER A 409 -4.05 6.80 -5.35
C SER A 409 -3.57 7.84 -6.38
N ASP A 410 -2.74 8.79 -5.98
CA ASP A 410 -2.15 9.79 -6.86
C ASP A 410 -0.69 9.40 -7.16
N PRO A 411 -0.33 9.03 -8.41
CA PRO A 411 1.02 8.60 -8.73
C PRO A 411 2.08 9.67 -8.44
N ALA A 412 1.77 10.93 -8.71
CA ALA A 412 2.72 12.03 -8.56
C ALA A 412 3.06 12.26 -7.08
N GLU A 413 2.08 12.12 -6.19
CA GLU A 413 2.29 12.28 -4.75
C GLU A 413 3.09 11.12 -4.16
N ILE A 414 2.92 9.91 -4.71
CA ILE A 414 3.64 8.72 -4.26
C ILE A 414 5.08 8.75 -4.73
N GLU A 415 5.33 9.11 -5.98
CA GLU A 415 6.69 9.34 -6.48
C GLU A 415 7.38 10.44 -5.67
N ARG A 416 6.69 11.55 -5.39
CA ARG A 416 7.22 12.63 -4.57
C ARG A 416 7.55 12.16 -3.15
N PHE A 417 6.70 11.34 -2.54
CA PHE A 417 6.96 10.79 -1.22
C PHE A 417 8.11 9.78 -1.22
N ALA A 418 8.24 8.95 -2.26
CA ALA A 418 9.38 8.05 -2.43
C ALA A 418 10.71 8.82 -2.55
N LEU A 419 10.74 9.90 -3.33
CA LEU A 419 11.90 10.79 -3.44
C LEU A 419 12.22 11.48 -2.11
N GLU A 420 11.20 11.90 -1.35
CA GLU A 420 11.37 12.47 -0.02
C GLU A 420 12.03 11.48 0.94
N ILE A 421 11.58 10.22 0.92
CA ILE A 421 12.16 9.15 1.73
C ILE A 421 13.63 8.90 1.33
N GLN A 422 13.93 8.82 0.02
CA GLN A 422 15.30 8.63 -0.45
C GLN A 422 16.22 9.76 0.00
N LEU A 423 15.78 11.02 -0.14
CA LEU A 423 16.53 12.16 0.35
C LEU A 423 16.75 12.05 1.86
N THR A 424 15.69 11.82 2.63
CA THR A 424 15.73 11.72 4.09
C THR A 424 16.66 10.60 4.55
N ALA A 425 16.68 9.46 3.85
CA ALA A 425 17.56 8.33 4.14
C ALA A 425 19.06 8.65 3.96
N THR A 426 19.40 9.66 3.16
CA THR A 426 20.80 10.10 2.98
C THR A 426 21.28 11.09 4.05
N LEU A 427 20.37 11.67 4.85
CA LEU A 427 20.69 12.70 5.83
C LEU A 427 21.12 12.06 7.16
N ALA A 428 22.39 12.26 7.54
CA ALA A 428 22.93 11.81 8.82
C ALA A 428 23.61 12.97 9.56
N HIS A 429 22.91 13.56 10.54
CA HIS A 429 23.44 14.66 11.34
C HIS A 429 22.74 14.70 12.72
N PRO A 430 23.44 15.01 13.83
CA PRO A 430 22.85 15.03 15.18
C PRO A 430 21.63 15.96 15.30
N ASN A 431 21.68 17.11 14.61
CA ASN A 431 20.62 18.12 14.64
C ASN A 431 19.54 17.94 13.55
N ILE A 432 19.57 16.84 12.79
CA ILE A 432 18.50 16.49 11.85
C ILE A 432 17.75 15.29 12.44
N VAL A 433 16.44 15.25 12.27
CA VAL A 433 15.64 14.10 12.70
C VAL A 433 16.18 12.86 11.99
N ALA A 434 16.66 11.89 12.76
CA ALA A 434 17.27 10.70 12.18
C ALA A 434 16.19 9.80 11.56
N PHE A 435 16.39 9.51 10.27
CA PHE A 435 15.68 8.45 9.57
C PHE A 435 15.89 7.11 10.28
N VAL A 436 14.79 6.40 10.55
CA VAL A 436 14.83 5.07 11.18
C VAL A 436 14.69 3.99 10.13
N GLY A 437 13.72 4.15 9.25
CA GLY A 437 13.52 3.25 8.14
C GLY A 437 12.21 3.49 7.42
N VAL A 438 11.83 2.52 6.60
CA VAL A 438 10.66 2.64 5.74
C VAL A 438 9.97 1.30 5.59
N ALA A 439 8.64 1.29 5.66
CA ALA A 439 7.83 0.11 5.47
C ALA A 439 6.88 0.30 4.29
N TRP A 440 6.64 -0.78 3.53
CA TRP A 440 5.58 -0.81 2.53
C TRP A 440 5.13 -2.25 2.27
N ASN A 441 3.83 -2.43 2.03
CA ASN A 441 3.26 -3.63 1.40
C ASN A 441 2.77 -3.34 -0.03
N THR A 442 2.36 -2.10 -0.29
CA THR A 442 2.01 -1.53 -1.60
C THR A 442 2.61 -0.14 -1.71
N PHE A 443 2.74 0.37 -2.93
CA PHE A 443 3.11 1.77 -3.13
C PHE A 443 2.06 2.78 -2.66
N GLN A 444 0.81 2.35 -2.49
CA GLN A 444 -0.25 3.16 -1.86
C GLN A 444 -0.04 3.28 -0.34
N ASN A 445 0.70 2.36 0.24
CA ASN A 445 0.84 2.23 1.68
C ASN A 445 2.32 2.15 2.07
N ILE A 446 3.03 3.23 1.72
CA ILE A 446 4.40 3.49 2.16
C ILE A 446 4.35 4.29 3.45
N VAL A 447 5.21 3.94 4.39
CA VAL A 447 5.32 4.58 5.71
C VAL A 447 6.79 4.87 5.98
N MET A 448 7.11 6.15 6.17
CA MET A 448 8.42 6.60 6.61
C MET A 448 8.44 6.62 8.14
N ALA A 449 9.43 5.96 8.74
CA ALA A 449 9.64 5.94 10.17
C ALA A 449 10.86 6.79 10.53
N ASP A 450 10.66 7.78 11.38
CA ASP A 450 11.68 8.71 11.85
C ASP A 450 11.77 8.72 13.37
N LYS A 451 12.85 9.30 13.93
CA LYS A 451 12.81 9.71 15.35
C LYS A 451 11.70 10.75 15.54
N LEU A 452 11.08 10.73 16.71
CA LEU A 452 10.01 11.69 17.01
C LEU A 452 10.51 13.15 17.05
N LYS A 453 11.77 13.37 17.49
CA LYS A 453 12.40 14.69 17.59
C LYS A 453 13.92 14.60 17.32
N PRO A 454 14.57 15.70 16.88
CA PRO A 454 16.02 15.76 16.77
C PRO A 454 16.68 15.73 18.16
N SER A 455 17.97 15.42 18.20
CA SER A 455 18.79 15.52 19.41
C SER A 455 19.62 16.79 19.33
N LEU A 456 19.31 17.78 20.17
CA LEU A 456 20.09 19.01 20.22
C LEU A 456 21.34 18.79 21.06
N THR A 457 22.51 19.09 20.49
CA THR A 457 23.80 19.02 21.20
C THR A 457 23.84 19.94 22.43
N ASP A 458 24.72 19.64 23.39
CA ASP A 458 24.93 20.47 24.59
C ASP A 458 25.55 21.84 24.27
N THR A 459 26.18 21.96 23.09
CA THR A 459 26.68 23.22 22.55
C THR A 459 25.60 24.09 21.89
N CYS A 460 24.35 23.61 21.80
CA CYS A 460 23.25 24.38 21.22
C CYS A 460 22.94 25.59 22.13
N PRO A 461 22.96 26.83 21.61
CA PRO A 461 22.61 28.01 22.41
C PRO A 461 21.22 27.85 23.06
N LEU A 462 21.09 28.24 24.33
CA LEU A 462 19.86 28.02 25.10
C LEU A 462 18.63 28.58 24.41
N PHE A 463 18.69 29.81 23.86
CA PHE A 463 17.56 30.40 23.15
C PHE A 463 17.11 29.57 21.93
N VAL A 464 18.05 28.95 21.21
CA VAL A 464 17.75 28.07 20.07
C VAL A 464 17.10 26.77 20.56
N ARG A 465 17.60 26.20 21.66
CA ARG A 465 17.01 25.02 22.31
C ARG A 465 15.58 25.30 22.76
N THR A 466 15.34 26.40 23.46
CA THR A 466 14.01 26.81 23.92
C THR A 466 13.02 26.97 22.76
N ILE A 467 13.41 27.67 21.70
CA ILE A 467 12.54 27.82 20.51
C ILE A 467 12.28 26.46 19.87
N ALA A 468 13.31 25.63 19.70
CA ALA A 468 13.18 24.33 19.06
C ALA A 468 12.22 23.42 19.84
N GLU A 469 12.32 23.36 21.17
CA GLU A 469 11.43 22.56 22.02
C GLU A 469 9.98 23.06 21.98
N ARG A 470 9.77 24.38 21.98
CA ARG A 470 8.43 24.98 21.78
C ARG A 470 7.86 24.68 20.39
N CYS A 471 8.69 24.74 19.35
CA CYS A 471 8.27 24.40 17.98
C CYS A 471 7.91 22.90 17.84
N LEU A 472 8.57 22.04 18.61
CA LEU A 472 8.36 20.59 18.61
C LEU A 472 7.30 20.14 19.61
N HIS A 473 6.55 21.08 20.20
CA HIS A 473 5.54 20.75 21.19
C HIS A 473 4.47 19.80 20.62
N TYR A 474 4.07 18.81 21.41
CA TYR A 474 3.11 17.79 20.98
C TYR A 474 1.76 18.42 20.62
N ASN A 475 1.25 19.31 21.48
CA ASN A 475 0.05 20.09 21.21
C ASN A 475 0.32 21.18 20.16
N PRO A 476 -0.33 21.16 18.99
CA PRO A 476 -0.13 22.16 17.94
C PRO A 476 -0.45 23.60 18.39
N ASN A 477 -1.36 23.77 19.35
CA ASN A 477 -1.78 25.08 19.86
C ASN A 477 -0.74 25.73 20.79
N GLU A 478 0.22 24.95 21.28
CA GLU A 478 1.30 25.44 22.16
C GLU A 478 2.58 25.77 21.37
N ARG A 479 2.58 25.50 20.05
CA ARG A 479 3.68 25.88 19.16
C ARG A 479 3.64 27.38 18.89
N PRO A 480 4.79 28.07 18.88
CA PRO A 480 4.84 29.51 18.64
C PRO A 480 4.46 29.86 17.20
N SER A 481 3.94 31.06 17.01
CA SER A 481 3.69 31.63 15.69
C SER A 481 5.01 31.99 14.99
N ALA A 482 4.97 32.12 13.66
CA ALA A 482 6.14 32.56 12.90
C ALA A 482 6.68 33.93 13.36
N GLN A 483 5.80 34.83 13.81
CA GLN A 483 6.19 36.16 14.33
C GLN A 483 6.94 36.04 15.66
N GLU A 484 6.47 35.20 16.57
CA GLU A 484 7.16 34.92 17.85
C GLU A 484 8.51 34.25 17.63
N ILE A 485 8.61 33.35 16.64
CA ILE A 485 9.90 32.74 16.28
C ILE A 485 10.87 33.82 15.80
N VAL A 486 10.43 34.72 14.92
CA VAL A 486 11.27 35.82 14.43
C VAL A 486 11.69 36.73 15.56
N SER A 487 10.79 37.14 16.46
CA SER A 487 11.13 38.03 17.57
C SER A 487 12.21 37.41 18.45
N VAL A 488 12.05 36.14 18.84
CA VAL A 488 13.07 35.45 19.67
C VAL A 488 14.37 35.25 18.90
N LEU A 489 14.37 35.04 17.59
CA LEU A 489 15.62 34.90 16.83
C LEU A 489 16.36 36.24 16.65
N THR A 490 15.65 37.37 16.58
CA THR A 490 16.25 38.69 16.27
C THR A 490 16.55 39.57 17.47
N ASP A 491 15.87 39.37 18.60
CA ASP A 491 16.00 40.25 19.77
C ASP A 491 16.91 39.63 20.85
N PRO A 492 18.07 40.25 21.16
CA PRO A 492 18.96 39.79 22.24
C PRO A 492 18.30 39.75 23.63
N HIS A 493 17.28 40.58 23.89
CA HIS A 493 16.55 40.55 25.17
C HIS A 493 15.69 39.28 25.29
N GLU A 494 15.09 38.83 24.19
CA GLU A 494 14.35 37.57 24.13
C GLU A 494 15.26 36.34 24.27
N HIS A 495 16.54 36.44 23.86
CA HIS A 495 17.51 35.35 24.08
C HIS A 495 17.73 35.07 25.57
N LEU A 496 17.83 36.14 26.37
CA LEU A 496 18.00 36.05 27.83
C LEU A 496 16.73 35.51 28.50
N ALA A 497 15.55 35.95 28.06
CA ALA A 497 14.27 35.45 28.57
C ALA A 497 14.08 33.96 28.24
N ALA A 498 14.38 33.54 27.01
CA ALA A 498 14.28 32.15 26.58
C ALA A 498 15.26 31.23 27.33
N ALA A 499 16.46 31.72 27.66
CA ALA A 499 17.43 30.96 28.47
C ALA A 499 16.97 30.77 29.92
N SER A 500 16.26 31.74 30.49
CA SER A 500 15.70 31.67 31.86
C SER A 500 14.57 30.64 31.99
N MET A 501 13.77 30.43 30.94
CA MET A 501 12.62 29.51 30.98
C MET A 501 12.99 28.03 31.14
N LEU A 502 14.12 27.57 30.56
CA LEU A 502 14.54 26.16 30.67
C LEU A 502 15.12 25.80 32.04
N GLN A 503 15.56 26.77 32.83
CA GLN A 503 16.14 26.54 34.16
C GLN A 503 15.08 26.26 35.24
N LEU A 504 13.79 26.36 34.90
CA LEU A 504 12.67 26.15 35.84
C LEU A 504 12.03 24.76 35.72
N GLU A 505 12.46 23.89 34.79
CA GLU A 505 11.86 22.57 34.54
C GLU A 505 12.72 21.37 35.00
N GLU A 506 13.87 21.56 35.68
CA GLU A 506 14.57 20.43 36.30
C GLU A 506 13.74 19.87 37.48
N PRO A 507 13.43 18.55 37.51
CA PRO A 507 12.72 17.96 38.65
C PRO A 507 13.66 17.92 39.86
N GLU A 508 13.18 18.38 41.01
CA GLU A 508 13.89 18.24 42.28
C GLU A 508 14.27 16.77 42.53
N GLU A 509 15.55 16.46 42.36
CA GLU A 509 16.12 15.18 42.76
C GLU A 509 16.11 15.14 44.30
N ASN A 510 15.29 14.23 44.82
CA ASN A 510 15.09 13.93 46.23
C ASN A 510 16.44 13.58 46.90
N LYS A 511 17.13 14.59 47.44
CA LYS A 511 18.25 14.43 48.36
C LYS A 511 17.72 13.89 49.68
N SER A 512 17.68 12.57 49.79
CA SER A 512 17.59 11.91 51.08
C SER A 512 18.95 12.01 51.77
N ASP A 513 18.91 12.62 52.95
CA ASP A 513 20.00 12.77 53.90
C ASP A 513 20.71 11.43 54.17
N SER A 514 22.03 11.43 53.97
CA SER A 514 22.93 10.55 54.69
C SER A 514 24.07 11.37 55.26
N THR A 515 23.77 12.09 56.35
CA THR A 515 24.82 12.58 57.24
C THR A 515 25.33 11.42 58.07
N CYS A 516 26.58 11.06 57.78
CA CYS A 516 27.40 10.18 58.60
C CYS A 516 27.79 10.93 59.87
N SER A 517 27.49 10.37 61.05
CA SER A 517 28.17 10.59 62.33
C SER A 517 27.93 9.40 63.24
#